data_AF-A0A968D4A7-F1
#
_entry.id   AF-A0A968D4A7-F1
#
_cell.length_a   1.000
_cell.length_b   1.000
_cell.length_c   1.000
_cell.angle_alpha   90.00
_cell.angle_beta   90.00
_cell.angle_gamma   90.00
#
_symmetry.space_group_name_H-M   'P 1'
#
loop_
_entity.id
_entity.type
_entity.pdbx_description
1 polymer ?
#
loop_
_entity_poly.entity_id
_entity_poly.type
_entity_poly.pdbx_seq_one_letter_code
_entity_poly.pdbx_strand_id
1 'polypeptide(L)'
;VDIPEDGTQAEFDEMMKEWAEKITRKNDKILNEWVMRHLSGSDSRDLVIITEYASWSDIEAAQKMQNKLMEAVWPDKKVRDAHMKKFGRYLVSHSDEIYSGIP
;
A
#
# COMPACT_ATOMS: atom_id res chain seq x y z
N VAL A 1 3.86 -4.14 19.99
CA VAL A 1 3.34 -3.50 18.76
C VAL A 1 3.65 -2.03 18.88
N ASP A 2 4.85 -1.63 18.48
CA ASP A 2 5.20 -0.21 18.46
C ASP A 2 4.54 0.42 17.24
N ILE A 3 3.31 0.83 17.49
CA ILE A 3 2.58 1.83 16.72
C ILE A 3 3.37 3.15 16.85
N PRO A 4 3.37 4.03 15.84
CA PRO A 4 3.95 5.37 15.99
C PRO A 4 3.45 6.03 17.28
N GLU A 5 4.30 6.84 17.92
CA GLU A 5 4.01 7.47 19.22
C GLU A 5 2.67 8.24 19.24
N ASP A 6 2.20 8.69 18.08
CA ASP A 6 0.93 9.39 17.84
C ASP A 6 -0.06 8.65 16.92
N GLY A 7 0.20 7.38 16.60
CA GLY A 7 -0.61 6.53 15.74
C GLY A 7 -1.53 5.58 16.52
N THR A 8 -2.47 4.93 15.83
CA THR A 8 -3.24 3.81 16.38
C THR A 8 -3.35 2.68 15.36
N GLN A 9 -3.54 1.45 15.85
CA GLN A 9 -3.79 0.30 14.99
C GLN A 9 -5.06 0.50 14.13
N ALA A 10 -6.13 1.02 14.73
CA ALA A 10 -7.38 1.31 14.03
C ALA A 10 -7.20 2.34 12.91
N GLU A 11 -6.43 3.41 13.15
CA GLU A 11 -6.09 4.39 12.12
C GLU A 11 -5.39 3.75 10.92
N PHE A 12 -4.44 2.85 11.18
CA PHE A 12 -3.76 2.13 10.11
C PHE A 12 -4.73 1.23 9.35
N ASP A 13 -5.56 0.46 10.05
CA ASP A 13 -6.47 -0.49 9.43
C ASP A 13 -7.53 0.21 8.58
N GLU A 14 -8.02 1.38 9.03
CA GLU A 14 -8.90 2.25 8.23
C GLU A 14 -8.20 2.77 6.98
N MET A 15 -6.95 3.23 7.11
CA MET A 15 -6.15 3.72 5.98
C MET A 15 -5.89 2.63 4.94
N MET A 16 -5.52 1.41 5.37
CA MET A 16 -5.32 0.28 4.45
C MET A 16 -6.63 -0.18 3.81
N LYS A 17 -7.74 -0.15 4.56
CA LYS A 17 -9.06 -0.45 4.01
C LYS A 17 -9.47 0.57 2.94
N GLU A 18 -9.29 1.86 3.21
CA GLU A 18 -9.56 2.93 2.26
C GLU A 18 -8.72 2.75 0.98
N TRP A 19 -7.43 2.48 1.13
CA TRP A 19 -6.54 2.21 -0.01
C TRP A 19 -7.02 1.01 -0.83
N ALA A 20 -7.32 -0.12 -0.16
CA ALA A 20 -7.80 -1.32 -0.84
C ALA A 20 -9.11 -1.06 -1.60
N GLU A 21 -10.07 -0.35 -1.01
CA GLU A 21 -11.39 -0.10 -1.60
C GLU A 21 -11.36 0.90 -2.75
N LYS A 22 -10.55 1.94 -2.63
CA LYS A 22 -10.54 3.07 -3.58
C LYS A 22 -9.45 2.95 -4.65
N ILE A 23 -8.35 2.27 -4.35
CA ILE A 23 -7.18 2.18 -5.22
C ILE A 23 -7.02 0.73 -5.72
N THR A 24 -6.62 -0.21 -4.85
CA THR A 24 -6.26 -1.57 -5.27
C THR A 24 -7.39 -2.28 -6.01
N ARG A 25 -8.59 -2.34 -5.43
CA ARG A 25 -9.76 -3.01 -6.03
C ARG A 25 -10.31 -2.31 -7.28
N LYS A 26 -9.88 -1.08 -7.55
CA LYS A 26 -10.28 -0.30 -8.73
C LYS A 26 -9.22 -0.34 -9.84
N ASN A 27 -8.06 -0.93 -9.56
CA ASN A 27 -6.98 -1.11 -10.51
C ASN A 27 -7.11 -2.47 -11.21
N ASP A 28 -7.56 -2.46 -12.45
CA ASP A 28 -7.80 -3.67 -13.26
C ASP A 28 -6.53 -4.44 -13.65
N LYS A 29 -5.35 -3.89 -13.31
CA LYS A 29 -4.04 -4.51 -13.57
C LYS A 29 -3.53 -5.34 -12.40
N ILE A 30 -4.11 -5.19 -11.22
CA ILE A 30 -3.77 -5.98 -10.04
C ILE A 30 -4.65 -7.24 -10.03
N LEU A 31 -4.01 -8.42 -10.06
CA LEU A 31 -4.73 -9.69 -9.93
C LEU A 31 -5.12 -9.95 -8.48
N ASN A 32 -4.13 -9.84 -7.58
CA ASN A 32 -4.28 -10.01 -6.15
C ASN A 32 -3.33 -9.05 -5.42
N GLU A 33 -3.68 -8.70 -4.19
CA GLU A 33 -2.80 -7.98 -3.28
C GLU A 33 -2.96 -8.52 -1.86
N TRP A 34 -1.84 -8.87 -1.23
CA TRP A 34 -1.79 -9.26 0.17
C TRP A 34 -1.04 -8.21 0.97
N VAL A 35 -1.67 -7.76 2.05
CA VAL A 35 -1.09 -6.85 3.01
C VAL A 35 -0.86 -7.63 4.30
N MET A 36 0.41 -7.84 4.65
CA MET A 36 0.82 -8.70 5.75
C MET A 36 1.64 -7.91 6.76
N ARG A 37 1.38 -8.17 8.04
CA ARG A 37 2.23 -7.77 9.17
C ARG A 37 2.52 -8.99 10.02
N HIS A 38 3.65 -8.97 10.72
CA HIS A 38 3.96 -10.06 11.63
C HIS A 38 2.98 -10.11 12.81
N LEU A 39 2.82 -11.31 13.35
CA LEU A 39 1.94 -11.59 14.50
C LEU A 39 2.62 -11.30 15.84
N SER A 40 3.96 -11.25 15.87
CA SER A 40 4.74 -11.21 17.11
C SER A 40 6.03 -10.40 16.93
N GLY A 41 6.34 -9.57 17.92
CA GLY A 41 7.51 -8.69 17.94
C GLY A 41 7.21 -7.42 18.71
N SER A 42 8.25 -6.68 19.11
CA SER A 42 8.07 -5.38 19.77
C SER A 42 7.62 -4.31 18.78
N ASP A 43 8.21 -4.26 17.59
CA ASP A 43 7.94 -3.28 16.53
C ASP A 43 7.06 -3.89 15.43
N SER A 44 5.89 -3.30 15.11
CA SER A 44 4.95 -3.82 14.10
C SER A 44 4.89 -2.98 12.82
N ARG A 45 5.92 -2.18 12.58
CA ARG A 45 6.06 -1.34 11.38
C ARG A 45 6.68 -2.07 10.18
N ASP A 46 6.95 -3.38 10.33
CA ASP A 46 7.30 -4.27 9.23
C ASP A 46 6.02 -4.65 8.47
N LEU A 47 5.83 -4.01 7.32
CA LEU A 47 4.71 -4.25 6.40
C LEU A 47 5.24 -4.93 5.15
N VAL A 48 4.65 -6.07 4.78
CA VAL A 48 4.91 -6.75 3.51
C VAL A 48 3.67 -6.62 2.64
N ILE A 49 3.85 -6.03 1.45
CA ILE A 49 2.81 -5.94 0.42
C ILE A 49 3.25 -6.79 -0.76
N ILE A 50 2.44 -7.78 -1.11
CA ILE A 50 2.67 -8.63 -2.28
C ILE A 50 1.55 -8.33 -3.27
N THR A 51 1.91 -7.81 -4.44
CA THR A 51 0.95 -7.53 -5.51
C THR A 51 1.25 -8.42 -6.71
N GLU A 52 0.24 -9.17 -7.15
CA GLU A 52 0.35 -10.08 -8.29
C GLU A 52 -0.14 -9.42 -9.57
N TYR A 53 0.61 -9.64 -10.65
CA TYR A 53 0.34 -9.09 -11.98
C TYR A 53 0.37 -10.20 -13.03
N ALA A 54 -0.43 -10.06 -14.08
CA ALA A 54 -0.46 -11.03 -15.18
C ALA A 54 0.78 -10.99 -16.07
N SER A 55 1.45 -9.83 -16.15
CA SER A 55 2.61 -9.61 -17.00
C SER A 55 3.52 -8.52 -16.44
N TRP A 56 4.76 -8.48 -16.94
CA TRP A 56 5.72 -7.42 -16.58
C TRP A 56 5.21 -6.02 -16.97
N SER A 57 4.54 -5.89 -18.13
CA SER A 57 3.97 -4.62 -18.57
C SER A 57 2.82 -4.14 -17.69
N ASP A 58 2.11 -5.06 -17.02
CA ASP A 58 1.02 -4.69 -16.14
C ASP A 58 1.51 -4.02 -14.84
N ILE A 59 2.78 -4.24 -14.44
CA ILE A 59 3.38 -3.53 -13.29
C ILE A 59 3.38 -2.01 -13.55
N GLU A 60 3.91 -1.58 -14.70
CA GLU A 60 3.94 -0.16 -15.07
C GLU A 60 2.54 0.39 -15.33
N ALA A 61 1.67 -0.39 -15.98
CA ALA A 61 0.29 0.00 -16.22
C ALA A 61 -0.50 0.19 -14.91
N ALA A 62 -0.30 -0.70 -13.94
CA ALA A 62 -0.88 -0.63 -12.62
C ALA A 62 -0.44 0.63 -11.88
N GLN A 63 0.86 0.97 -11.92
CA GLN A 63 1.37 2.20 -11.30
C GLN A 63 0.74 3.47 -11.91
N LYS A 64 0.60 3.51 -13.24
CA LYS A 64 -0.07 4.64 -13.93
C LYS A 64 -1.55 4.73 -13.53
N MET A 65 -2.24 3.61 -13.43
CA MET A 65 -3.65 3.56 -13.00
C MET A 65 -3.80 3.98 -11.54
N GLN A 66 -2.92 3.50 -10.66
CA GLN A 66 -2.87 3.90 -9.26
C GLN A 66 -2.74 5.42 -9.12
N ASN A 67 -1.81 6.05 -9.84
CA ASN A 67 -1.65 7.51 -9.79
C ASN A 67 -2.93 8.25 -10.22
N LYS A 68 -3.59 7.80 -11.29
CA LYS A 68 -4.88 8.37 -11.74
C LYS A 68 -5.98 8.21 -10.70
N LEU A 69 -6.08 7.03 -10.07
CA LEU A 69 -7.05 6.75 -9.02
C LEU A 69 -6.79 7.63 -7.79
N MET A 70 -5.53 7.77 -7.37
CA MET A 70 -5.15 8.64 -6.26
C MET A 70 -5.49 10.10 -6.54
N GLU A 71 -5.29 10.58 -7.78
CA GLU A 71 -5.69 11.92 -8.20
C GLU A 71 -7.21 12.12 -8.21
N ALA A 72 -7.97 11.09 -8.57
CA ALA A 72 -9.44 11.15 -8.54
C ALA A 72 -9.99 11.10 -7.11
N VAL A 73 -9.41 10.27 -6.24
CA VAL A 73 -9.84 10.08 -4.84
C VAL A 73 -9.43 11.27 -3.97
N TRP A 74 -8.21 11.76 -4.15
CA TRP A 74 -7.67 12.94 -3.46
C TRP A 74 -7.18 13.98 -4.49
N PRO A 75 -8.10 14.81 -5.05
CA PRO A 75 -7.76 15.80 -6.07
C PRO A 75 -6.82 16.89 -5.57
N ASP A 76 -6.94 17.29 -4.30
CA ASP A 76 -6.02 18.23 -3.69
C ASP A 76 -4.68 17.56 -3.39
N LYS A 77 -3.62 18.04 -4.04
CA LYS A 77 -2.25 17.56 -3.83
C LYS A 77 -1.82 17.64 -2.36
N LYS A 78 -2.20 18.69 -1.62
CA LYS A 78 -1.83 18.83 -0.19
C LYS A 78 -2.46 17.74 0.66
N VAL A 79 -3.71 17.39 0.37
CA VAL A 79 -4.42 16.29 1.06
C VAL A 79 -3.76 14.96 0.72
N ARG A 80 -3.44 14.73 -0.56
CA ARG A 80 -2.76 13.50 -1.02
C ARG A 80 -1.36 13.36 -0.41
N ASP A 81 -0.56 14.42 -0.39
CA ASP A 81 0.77 14.42 0.21
C ASP A 81 0.69 14.17 1.73
N ALA A 82 -0.29 14.77 2.41
CA ALA A 82 -0.53 14.56 3.84
C ALA A 82 -0.93 13.10 4.13
N HIS A 83 -1.75 12.49 3.28
CA HIS A 83 -2.12 11.07 3.36
C HIS A 83 -0.89 10.17 3.22
N MET A 84 -0.05 10.39 2.20
CA MET A 84 1.17 9.59 2.01
C MET A 84 2.19 9.78 3.14
N LYS A 85 2.32 11.01 3.67
CA LYS A 85 3.15 11.27 4.85
C LYS A 85 2.63 10.55 6.09
N LYS A 86 1.31 10.51 6.28
CA LYS A 86 0.65 9.78 7.36
C LYS A 86 0.93 8.28 7.27
N PHE A 87 0.80 7.71 6.08
CA PHE A 87 1.14 6.31 5.79
C PHE A 87 2.60 5.99 6.13
N GLY A 88 3.53 6.83 5.69
CA GLY A 88 4.96 6.65 5.94
C GLY A 88 5.37 6.62 7.42
N ARG A 89 4.55 7.14 8.34
CA ARG A 89 4.83 7.02 9.80
C ARG A 89 4.74 5.58 10.29
N TYR A 90 3.94 4.75 9.63
CA TYR A 90 3.72 3.34 10.00
C TYR A 90 4.76 2.40 9.39
N LEU A 91 5.78 2.92 8.72
CA LEU A 91 6.87 2.17 8.08
C LEU A 91 8.23 2.63 8.62
N VAL A 92 9.24 1.76 8.59
CA VAL A 92 10.62 2.10 9.03
C VAL A 92 11.56 2.30 7.83
N SER A 93 11.57 1.32 6.93
CA SER A 93 12.41 1.29 5.74
C SER A 93 11.63 0.71 4.56
N HIS A 94 12.24 0.73 3.38
CA HIS A 94 11.64 0.23 2.15
C HIS A 94 12.66 -0.57 1.35
N SER A 95 12.22 -1.72 0.83
CA SER A 95 12.89 -2.48 -0.22
C SER A 95 11.85 -2.92 -1.24
N ASP A 96 12.31 -3.15 -2.47
CA ASP A 96 11.48 -3.65 -3.55
C ASP A 96 12.12 -4.94 -4.08
N GLU A 97 11.31 -6.00 -4.18
CA GLU A 97 11.70 -7.24 -4.82
C GLU A 97 10.67 -7.64 -5.87
N ILE A 98 11.15 -8.13 -7.02
CA ILE A 98 10.30 -8.68 -8.07
C ILE A 98 10.67 -10.14 -8.26
N TYR A 99 9.67 -11.01 -8.10
CA TYR A 99 9.80 -12.44 -8.29
C TYR A 99 9.01 -12.87 -9.53
N SER A 100 9.51 -13.89 -10.22
CA SER A 100 8.76 -14.60 -11.24
C SER A 100 8.51 -16.04 -10.78
N GLY A 101 7.28 -16.53 -11.01
CA GLY A 101 7.00 -17.94 -10.82
C GLY A 101 7.83 -18.76 -11.82
N ILE A 102 8.52 -19.78 -11.31
CA ILE A 102 9.13 -20.80 -12.18
C ILE A 102 7.99 -21.72 -12.64
N PRO A 103 7.83 -21.97 -13.96
CA PRO A 103 6.82 -22.90 -14.48
C PRO A 103 6.92 -24.32 -13.91
#